data_AF-A0A2G9Q7N7-F1
#
_entry.id   AF-A0A2G9Q7N7-F1
#
_cell.length_a   1.000
_cell.length_b   1.000
_cell.length_c   1.000
_cell.angle_alpha   90.00
_cell.angle_beta   90.00
_cell.angle_gamma   90.00
#
_symmetry.space_group_name_H-M   'P 1'
#
loop_
_entity.id
_entity.type
_entity.pdbx_description
1 polymer ?
#
loop_
_entity_poly.entity_id
_entity_poly.type
_entity_poly.pdbx_seq_one_letter_code
_entity_poly.pdbx_strand_id
1 'polypeptide(L)'
;MADTQQVRANYRNEEEEEERPDPDTSRSRRRRFKATNMSFGEMLEMVDILKKADYDGKKAKIMAKVVKSLHRNFGVRRSKDQLRKRWSDLKLREHEQYRRIRRVLQKSK
;
A
#
# COMPACT_ATOMS: atom_id res chain seq x y z
N MET A 1 -23.11 -44.61 16.45
CA MET A 1 -24.06 -43.69 15.79
C MET A 1 -24.13 -42.42 16.62
N ALA A 2 -24.29 -41.25 15.99
CA ALA A 2 -24.01 -39.87 16.46
C ALA A 2 -22.53 -39.48 16.27
N ASP A 3 -22.07 -38.83 15.19
CA ASP A 3 -22.55 -37.68 14.38
C ASP A 3 -22.22 -36.30 14.99
N THR A 4 -21.39 -35.59 14.21
CA THR A 4 -21.05 -34.16 14.12
C THR A 4 -20.76 -33.31 15.37
N GLN A 5 -19.49 -32.87 15.49
CA GLN A 5 -19.17 -31.49 15.87
C GLN A 5 -18.12 -30.88 14.95
N GLN A 6 -18.60 -30.05 14.02
CA GLN A 6 -17.83 -28.98 13.39
C GLN A 6 -17.38 -28.00 14.46
N VAL A 7 -16.09 -27.68 14.54
CA VAL A 7 -15.65 -26.39 15.05
C VAL A 7 -14.83 -25.71 13.97
N ARG A 8 -15.49 -24.76 13.31
CA ARG A 8 -14.94 -23.84 12.33
C ARG A 8 -13.89 -22.93 12.97
N ALA A 9 -12.84 -22.69 12.20
CA ALA A 9 -12.08 -21.44 12.05
C ALA A 9 -11.70 -20.67 13.33
N ASN A 10 -10.41 -20.70 13.66
CA ASN A 10 -9.72 -19.55 14.26
C ASN A 10 -8.32 -19.43 13.63
N TYR A 11 -8.26 -19.10 12.34
CA TYR A 11 -7.10 -18.35 11.84
C TYR A 11 -7.18 -16.99 12.51
N ARG A 12 -6.42 -16.84 13.59
CA ARG A 12 -6.18 -15.59 14.29
C ARG A 12 -5.62 -14.58 13.28
N ASN A 13 -6.52 -13.75 12.72
CA ASN A 13 -6.12 -12.45 12.20
C ASN A 13 -5.72 -11.65 13.44
N GLU A 14 -4.42 -11.45 13.62
CA GLU A 14 -3.90 -10.41 14.51
C GLU A 14 -4.19 -9.06 13.85
N GLU A 15 -5.47 -8.67 13.87
CA GLU A 15 -5.93 -7.29 13.81
C GLU A 15 -6.00 -6.79 15.25
N GLU A 16 -4.89 -6.29 15.77
CA GLU A 16 -4.90 -5.28 16.82
C GLU A 16 -3.49 -4.71 16.95
N GLU A 17 -3.31 -3.48 16.49
CA GLU A 17 -2.78 -2.36 17.27
C GLU A 17 -2.70 -1.15 16.31
N GLU A 18 -3.83 -0.45 16.14
CA GLU A 18 -3.84 0.90 15.58
C GLU A 18 -3.20 1.85 16.60
N GLU A 19 -1.88 1.99 16.58
CA GLU A 19 -1.22 3.13 17.23
C GLU A 19 -1.47 4.39 16.37
N ARG A 20 -2.57 5.08 16.65
CA ARG A 20 -2.84 6.43 16.12
C ARG A 20 -2.00 7.42 16.95
N PRO A 21 -1.10 8.23 16.35
CA PRO A 21 -0.43 9.28 17.09
C PRO A 21 -1.41 10.46 17.31
N ASP A 22 -1.52 10.89 18.56
CA ASP A 22 -2.43 11.93 19.07
C ASP A 22 -2.38 13.29 18.32
N PRO A 23 -3.48 14.07 18.33
CA PRO A 23 -3.53 15.39 17.73
C PRO A 23 -3.19 16.48 18.75
N ASP A 24 -1.92 16.87 18.85
CA ASP A 24 -1.52 18.02 19.68
C ASP A 24 -1.38 19.33 18.87
N THR A 25 -1.54 20.41 19.60
CA THR A 25 -2.10 21.72 19.33
C THR A 25 -1.25 22.72 18.52
N SER A 26 -1.94 23.78 18.07
CA SER A 26 -1.43 25.15 17.93
C SER A 26 -0.78 25.61 16.61
N ARG A 27 -1.42 26.65 16.04
CA ARG A 27 -0.91 27.74 15.18
C ARG A 27 -0.38 27.41 13.77
N SER A 28 -1.21 27.79 12.79
CA SER A 28 -0.87 28.27 11.43
C SER A 28 0.48 27.81 10.87
N ARG A 29 0.56 26.55 10.42
CA ARG A 29 1.52 26.13 9.40
C ARG A 29 0.76 25.29 8.41
N ARG A 30 0.60 25.84 7.20
CA ARG A 30 0.17 25.19 5.96
C ARG A 30 0.36 23.68 6.09
N ARG A 31 -0.72 22.93 6.39
CA ARG A 31 -0.67 21.47 6.55
C ARG A 31 -0.22 20.89 5.22
N ARG A 32 1.09 20.80 5.00
CA ARG A 32 1.65 19.88 4.02
C ARG A 32 1.33 18.54 4.63
N PHE A 33 0.20 17.96 4.21
CA PHE A 33 -0.14 16.57 4.48
C PHE A 33 1.12 15.77 4.19
N LYS A 34 1.76 15.30 5.26
CA LYS A 34 3.03 14.58 5.17
C LYS A 34 2.68 13.30 4.42
N ALA A 35 3.08 13.24 3.15
CA ALA A 35 2.97 12.06 2.32
C ALA A 35 3.43 10.86 3.15
N THR A 36 2.67 9.76 3.15
CA THR A 36 3.09 8.53 3.81
C THR A 36 4.52 8.20 3.35
N ASN A 37 5.48 8.16 4.29
CA ASN A 37 6.92 8.05 4.03
C ASN A 37 7.24 6.78 3.23
N MET A 38 7.20 6.86 1.90
CA MET A 38 7.58 5.78 0.98
C MET A 38 8.64 6.33 0.04
N SER A 39 9.76 5.62 -0.03
CA SER A 39 10.91 5.98 -0.88
C SER A 39 10.54 5.88 -2.36
N PHE A 40 11.33 6.55 -3.20
CA PHE A 40 11.14 6.51 -4.66
C PHE A 40 11.26 5.09 -5.23
N GLY A 41 12.15 4.26 -4.68
CA GLY A 41 12.30 2.85 -5.07
C GLY A 41 11.06 2.00 -4.72
N GLU A 42 10.54 2.13 -3.51
CA GLU A 42 9.30 1.45 -3.10
C GLU A 42 8.11 1.88 -4.00
N MET A 43 8.00 3.18 -4.31
CA MET A 43 6.94 3.68 -5.18
C MET A 43 7.07 3.19 -6.62
N LEU A 44 8.30 3.10 -7.15
CA LEU A 44 8.57 2.53 -8.46
C LEU A 44 8.08 1.09 -8.55
N GLU A 45 8.49 0.24 -7.60
CA GLU A 45 8.11 -1.17 -7.54
C GLU A 45 6.60 -1.36 -7.46
N MET A 46 5.94 -0.55 -6.61
CA MET A 46 4.49 -0.55 -6.48
C MET A 46 3.80 -0.17 -7.80
N VAL A 47 4.23 0.91 -8.45
CA VAL A 47 3.62 1.39 -9.71
C VAL A 47 3.87 0.40 -10.85
N ASP A 48 5.04 -0.24 -10.88
CA ASP A 48 5.38 -1.24 -11.89
C ASP A 48 4.46 -2.47 -11.79
N ILE A 49 4.33 -3.05 -10.59
CA ILE A 49 3.43 -4.18 -10.34
C ILE A 49 1.98 -3.80 -10.67
N LEU A 50 1.55 -2.59 -10.26
CA LEU A 50 0.21 -2.11 -10.55
C LEU A 50 -0.04 -1.96 -12.05
N LYS A 51 0.96 -1.57 -12.86
CA LYS A 51 0.82 -1.45 -14.32
C LYS A 51 0.93 -2.79 -15.05
N LYS A 52 1.72 -3.72 -14.53
CA LYS A 52 1.94 -5.05 -15.13
C LYS A 52 0.81 -6.03 -14.84
N ALA A 53 0.09 -5.83 -13.74
CA ALA A 53 -1.07 -6.66 -13.44
C ALA A 53 -2.25 -6.26 -14.32
N ASP A 54 -2.84 -7.23 -15.01
CA ASP A 54 -4.11 -7.03 -15.71
C ASP A 54 -5.18 -6.63 -14.68
N TYR A 55 -5.75 -5.45 -14.88
CA TYR A 55 -6.77 -4.84 -14.03
C TYR A 55 -8.13 -5.56 -14.20
N ASP A 56 -8.15 -6.88 -14.06
CA ASP A 56 -9.34 -7.76 -14.07
C ASP A 56 -10.18 -7.61 -12.78
N GLY A 57 -10.35 -6.38 -12.28
CA GLY A 57 -11.11 -6.06 -11.06
C GLY A 57 -10.49 -6.54 -9.73
N LYS A 58 -9.45 -7.39 -9.74
CA LYS A 58 -8.86 -8.00 -8.53
C LYS A 58 -7.83 -7.09 -7.84
N LYS A 59 -8.20 -5.84 -7.56
CA LYS A 59 -7.34 -4.83 -6.89
C LYS A 59 -6.75 -5.34 -5.57
N ALA A 60 -7.50 -6.14 -4.81
CA ALA A 60 -7.02 -6.77 -3.58
C ALA A 60 -5.86 -7.76 -3.81
N LYS A 61 -5.91 -8.55 -4.89
CA LYS A 61 -4.85 -9.50 -5.26
C LYS A 61 -3.59 -8.76 -5.72
N ILE A 62 -3.75 -7.67 -6.46
CA ILE A 62 -2.63 -6.83 -6.91
C ILE A 62 -1.95 -6.16 -5.70
N MET A 63 -2.72 -5.59 -4.77
CA MET A 63 -2.17 -5.01 -3.54
C MET A 63 -1.41 -6.05 -2.71
N ALA A 64 -1.90 -7.30 -2.65
CA ALA A 64 -1.17 -8.38 -1.99
C ALA A 64 0.18 -8.70 -2.68
N LYS A 65 0.27 -8.60 -4.01
CA LYS A 65 1.55 -8.73 -4.73
C LYS A 65 2.50 -7.60 -4.39
N VAL A 66 2.01 -6.36 -4.33
CA VAL A 66 2.83 -5.19 -3.95
C VAL A 66 3.38 -5.37 -2.52
N VAL A 67 2.53 -5.72 -1.55
CA VAL A 67 2.99 -5.98 -0.16
C VAL A 67 4.09 -7.04 -0.14
N LYS A 68 3.92 -8.15 -0.86
CA LYS A 68 4.92 -9.22 -0.93
C LYS A 68 6.22 -8.77 -1.59
N SER A 69 6.17 -7.99 -2.67
CA SER A 69 7.37 -7.47 -3.33
C SER A 69 8.13 -6.48 -2.46
N LEU A 70 7.42 -5.51 -1.86
CA LEU A 70 8.03 -4.51 -0.99
C LEU A 70 8.75 -5.15 0.21
N HIS A 71 8.14 -6.17 0.81
CA HIS A 71 8.78 -6.93 1.88
C HIS A 71 10.04 -7.67 1.39
N ARG A 72 10.00 -8.31 0.22
CA ARG A 72 11.13 -9.08 -0.30
C ARG A 72 12.30 -8.22 -0.79
N ASN A 73 12.02 -7.12 -1.47
CA ASN A 73 13.03 -6.28 -2.12
C ASN A 73 13.57 -5.18 -1.20
N PHE A 74 12.73 -4.63 -0.33
CA PHE A 74 13.09 -3.49 0.52
C PHE A 74 13.05 -3.81 2.02
N GLY A 75 12.59 -5.01 2.41
CA GLY A 75 12.40 -5.36 3.82
C GLY A 75 11.25 -4.60 4.48
N VAL A 76 10.43 -3.86 3.72
CA VAL A 76 9.42 -2.97 4.30
C VAL A 76 8.07 -3.64 4.38
N ARG A 77 7.47 -3.64 5.58
CA ARG A 77 6.09 -4.05 5.81
C ARG A 77 5.15 -2.88 5.57
N ARG A 78 4.19 -3.04 4.66
CA ARG A 78 3.12 -2.06 4.38
C ARG A 78 1.76 -2.75 4.40
N SER A 79 0.75 -2.05 4.89
CA SER A 79 -0.62 -2.54 4.80
C SER A 79 -1.21 -2.27 3.41
N LYS A 80 -2.21 -3.06 3.02
CA LYS A 80 -2.88 -2.88 1.72
C LYS A 80 -3.55 -1.50 1.63
N ASP A 81 -4.08 -0.98 2.73
CA ASP A 81 -4.76 0.32 2.73
C ASP A 81 -3.80 1.49 2.68
N GLN A 82 -2.61 1.37 3.29
CA GLN A 82 -1.54 2.34 3.08
C GLN A 82 -1.15 2.42 1.59
N LEU A 83 -1.02 1.28 0.90
CA LEU A 83 -0.72 1.25 -0.52
C LEU A 83 -1.85 1.83 -1.38
N ARG A 84 -3.12 1.55 -1.02
CA ARG A 84 -4.28 2.13 -1.71
C ARG A 84 -4.31 3.64 -1.57
N LYS A 85 -4.09 4.15 -0.35
CA LYS A 85 -4.02 5.59 -0.08
C LYS A 85 -2.86 6.22 -0.85
N ARG A 86 -1.67 5.60 -0.81
CA ARG A 86 -0.49 6.10 -1.53
C ARG A 86 -0.69 6.14 -3.04
N TRP A 87 -1.36 5.13 -3.61
CA TRP A 87 -1.71 5.11 -5.04
C TRP A 87 -2.63 6.27 -5.41
N SER A 88 -3.65 6.51 -4.59
CA SER A 88 -4.60 7.62 -4.80
C SER A 88 -3.89 8.97 -4.69
N ASP A 89 -3.04 9.16 -3.69
CA ASP A 89 -2.27 10.40 -3.52
C ASP A 89 -1.32 10.62 -4.71
N LEU A 90 -0.66 9.56 -5.18
CA LEU A 90 0.25 9.62 -6.32
C LEU A 90 -0.47 10.07 -7.60
N LYS A 91 -1.70 9.60 -7.81
CA LYS A 91 -2.50 9.98 -8.99
C LYS A 91 -3.17 11.33 -8.88
N LEU A 92 -3.66 11.72 -7.70
CA LEU A 92 -4.52 12.90 -7.55
C LEU A 92 -3.77 14.13 -7.03
N ARG A 93 -2.74 13.93 -6.22
CA ARG A 93 -2.03 15.02 -5.54
C ARG A 93 -0.59 15.17 -6.03
N GLU A 94 0.10 14.08 -6.32
CA GLU A 94 1.54 14.08 -6.63
C GLU A 94 1.85 13.77 -8.10
N HIS A 95 1.20 14.51 -8.99
CA HIS A 95 1.28 14.32 -10.45
C HIS A 95 2.72 14.33 -11.00
N GLU A 96 3.61 15.18 -10.47
CA GLU A 96 5.02 15.25 -10.89
C GLU A 96 5.80 13.99 -10.48
N GLN A 97 5.58 13.47 -9.26
CA GLN A 97 6.23 12.23 -8.82
C GLN A 97 5.76 11.04 -9.67
N TYR A 98 4.45 10.96 -9.93
CA TYR A 98 3.90 9.94 -10.81
C TYR A 98 4.48 10.01 -12.23
N ARG A 99 4.59 11.23 -12.79
CA ARG A 99 5.24 11.44 -14.10
C ARG A 99 6.69 10.98 -14.10
N ARG A 100 7.46 11.32 -13.06
CA ARG A 100 8.86 10.89 -12.94
C ARG A 100 8.99 9.37 -12.89
N ILE A 101 8.18 8.71 -12.05
CA ILE A 101 8.14 7.24 -11.94
C ILE A 101 7.79 6.60 -13.29
N ARG A 102 6.73 7.10 -13.95
CA ARG A 102 6.30 6.57 -15.25
C ARG A 102 7.39 6.70 -16.32
N ARG A 103 8.15 7.79 -16.35
CA ARG A 103 9.27 7.96 -17.29
C ARG A 103 10.38 6.94 -17.06
N VAL A 104 10.73 6.67 -15.79
CA VAL A 104 11.74 5.65 -15.46
C VAL A 104 11.27 4.29 -15.95
N LEU A 105 10.05 3.88 -15.61
CA LEU A 105 9.49 2.58 -16.03
C LEU A 105 9.33 2.44 -17.56
N GLN A 106 9.23 3.53 -18.31
CA GLN A 106 9.20 3.50 -19.77
C GLN A 106 10.58 3.32 -20.40
N LYS A 107 11.64 3.82 -19.76
CA LYS A 107 13.02 3.68 -20.24
C LYS A 107 13.64 2.33 -19.91
N SER A 108 13.09 1.63 -18.92
CA SER A 108 13.56 0.31 -18.48
C SER A 108 12.81 -0.87 -19.16
N LYS A 109 12.03 -0.60 -20.21
CA LYS A 109 11.39 -1.61 -21.07
C LYS A 109 12.13 -1.70 -22.39
#